data_AF-A0AAQ0J398-F1
#
_entry.id   AF-A0AAQ0J398-F1
#
_cell.length_a   1.000
_cell.length_b   1.000
_cell.length_c   1.000
_cell.angle_alpha   90.00
_cell.angle_beta   90.00
_cell.angle_gamma   90.00
#
_symmetry.space_group_name_H-M   'P 1'
#
loop_
_entity.id
_entity.type
_entity.pdbx_description
1 polymer ?
#
loop_
_entity_poly.entity_id
_entity_poly.type
_entity_poly.pdbx_seq_one_letter_code
_entity_poly.pdbx_strand_id
1 'polypeptide(L)'
;MTTLASLQQALTENYEQLQYLLAIKSYDDALVCMDYRISLIDRLLYLVEREPSLKQDANLLATLLFRQEESMKKVASDHHQLIFNELSAIGLASKAKQIYNSVSSKEF
;
A
#
# COMPACT_ATOMS: atom_id res chain seq x y z
N MET A 1 -0.05 20.56 21.21
CA MET A 1 -0.86 21.14 20.11
C MET A 1 -0.40 20.50 18.82
N THR A 2 -1.32 20.00 18.00
CA THR A 2 -0.99 19.49 16.66
C THR A 2 -0.72 20.68 15.76
N THR A 3 0.48 20.76 15.19
CA THR A 3 0.87 21.81 14.24
C THR A 3 1.02 21.22 12.84
N LEU A 4 0.96 22.06 11.82
CA LEU A 4 1.17 21.63 10.44
C LEU A 4 2.54 20.94 10.26
N ALA A 5 3.58 21.49 10.88
CA ALA A 5 4.93 20.90 10.85
C ALA A 5 4.97 19.50 11.49
N SER A 6 4.30 19.30 12.63
CA SER A 6 4.23 17.98 13.27
C SER A 6 3.46 16.95 12.43
N LEU A 7 2.41 17.37 11.73
CA LEU A 7 1.66 16.50 10.82
C LEU A 7 2.50 16.15 9.58
N GLN A 8 3.19 17.12 9.01
CA GLN A 8 4.09 16.89 7.87
C GLN A 8 5.18 15.88 8.22
N GLN A 9 5.79 16.00 9.40
CA GLN A 9 6.79 15.04 9.87
C GLN A 9 6.17 13.64 10.02
N ALA A 10 5.05 13.51 10.74
CA ALA A 10 4.39 12.22 10.95
C ALA A 10 3.95 11.55 9.62
N LEU A 11 3.47 12.33 8.65
CA LEU A 11 3.10 11.84 7.32
C LEU A 11 4.32 11.38 6.50
N THR A 12 5.47 12.01 6.70
CA THR A 12 6.74 11.63 6.07
C THR A 12 7.27 10.33 6.65
N GLU A 13 7.35 10.24 7.98
CA GLU A 13 7.78 9.02 8.69
C GLU A 13 6.88 7.83 8.36
N ASN A 14 5.56 8.06 8.35
CA ASN A 14 4.57 7.06 7.94
C ASN A 14 4.77 6.59 6.49
N TYR A 15 5.08 7.52 5.56
CA TYR A 15 5.37 7.16 4.17
C TYR A 15 6.62 6.28 4.05
N GLU A 16 7.71 6.65 4.72
CA GLU A 16 8.95 5.86 4.74
C GLU A 16 8.73 4.47 5.33
N GLN A 17 7.98 4.39 6.42
CA GLN A 17 7.60 3.11 7.03
C GLN A 17 6.76 2.26 6.07
N LEU A 18 5.77 2.85 5.40
CA LEU A 18 4.93 2.13 4.45
C LEU A 18 5.72 1.64 3.24
N GLN A 19 6.67 2.43 2.73
CA GLN A 19 7.60 2.00 1.68
C GLN A 19 8.44 0.80 2.13
N TYR A 20 8.99 0.85 3.34
CA TYR A 20 9.76 -0.24 3.91
C TYR A 20 8.94 -1.53 4.02
N LEU A 21 7.73 -1.45 4.61
CA LEU A 21 6.84 -2.59 4.81
C LEU A 21 6.43 -3.23 3.48
N LEU A 22 6.10 -2.39 2.47
CA LEU A 22 5.81 -2.88 1.12
C LEU A 22 7.03 -3.57 0.50
N ALA A 23 8.23 -3.01 0.62
CA ALA A 23 9.45 -3.59 0.07
C ALA A 23 9.77 -4.98 0.64
N ILE A 24 9.50 -5.20 1.94
CA ILE A 24 9.67 -6.50 2.59
C ILE A 24 8.43 -7.40 2.48
N LYS A 25 7.39 -6.96 1.76
CA LYS A 25 6.11 -7.68 1.59
C LYS A 25 5.37 -7.96 2.91
N SER A 26 5.55 -7.13 3.94
CA SER A 26 4.75 -7.20 5.17
C SER A 26 3.42 -6.49 4.97
N TYR A 27 2.47 -7.17 4.32
CA TYR A 27 1.21 -6.56 3.88
C TYR A 27 0.25 -6.23 5.03
N ASP A 28 0.18 -7.08 6.06
CA ASP A 28 -0.71 -6.85 7.21
C ASP A 28 -0.26 -5.62 8.01
N ASP A 29 1.04 -5.47 8.26
CA ASP A 29 1.60 -4.29 8.91
C ASP A 29 1.44 -3.03 8.03
N ALA A 30 1.59 -3.19 6.70
CA ALA A 30 1.38 -2.09 5.75
C ALA A 30 -0.06 -1.59 5.80
N LEU A 31 -1.05 -2.47 5.97
CA LEU A 31 -2.46 -2.09 6.14
C LEU A 31 -2.67 -1.28 7.42
N VAL A 32 -2.13 -1.72 8.56
CA VAL A 32 -2.20 -0.96 9.82
C VAL A 32 -1.53 0.41 9.68
N CYS A 33 -0.40 0.49 8.96
CA CYS A 33 0.28 1.74 8.67
C CYS A 33 -0.57 2.69 7.79
N MET A 34 -1.36 2.14 6.85
CA MET A 34 -2.31 2.92 6.04
C MET A 34 -3.49 3.44 6.87
N ASP A 35 -4.03 2.67 7.81
CA ASP A 35 -5.09 3.14 8.71
C ASP A 35 -4.62 4.34 9.55
N TYR A 36 -3.37 4.28 10.03
CA TYR A 36 -2.76 5.41 10.73
C TYR A 36 -2.57 6.62 9.80
N ARG A 37 -2.20 6.37 8.54
CA ARG A 37 -2.05 7.43 7.53
C ARG A 37 -3.36 8.19 7.27
N ILE A 38 -4.48 7.48 7.16
CA ILE A 38 -5.82 8.09 7.02
C ILE A 38 -6.10 9.00 8.22
N SER A 39 -5.82 8.51 9.43
CA SER A 39 -6.00 9.29 10.67
C SER A 39 -5.14 10.57 10.70
N LEU A 40 -3.94 10.56 10.10
CA LEU A 40 -3.11 11.75 9.96
C LEU A 40 -3.69 12.75 8.95
N ILE A 41 -4.25 12.27 7.84
CA ILE A 41 -4.90 13.10 6.83
C ILE A 41 -6.15 13.77 7.42
N ASP A 42 -6.97 13.04 8.18
CA ASP A 42 -8.14 13.62 8.86
C ASP A 42 -7.75 14.74 9.83
N ARG A 43 -6.64 14.56 10.57
CA ARG A 43 -6.09 15.60 11.45
C ARG A 43 -5.60 16.83 10.68
N LEU A 44 -5.04 16.63 9.49
CA LEU A 44 -4.64 17.73 8.60
C LEU A 44 -5.86 18.51 8.11
N LEU A 45 -6.91 17.82 7.67
CA LEU A 45 -8.16 18.45 7.24
C LEU A 45 -8.77 19.29 8.39
N TYR A 46 -8.89 18.70 9.58
CA TYR A 46 -9.40 19.38 10.76
C TYR A 46 -8.55 20.62 11.16
N LEU A 47 -7.22 20.52 11.05
CA LEU A 47 -6.34 21.66 11.35
C LEU A 47 -6.60 22.82 10.37
N VAL A 48 -6.72 22.54 9.08
CA VAL A 48 -6.97 23.56 8.05
C VAL A 48 -8.34 24.21 8.19
N GLU A 49 -9.35 23.43 8.60
CA GLU A 49 -10.68 23.97 8.91
C GLU A 49 -10.64 24.97 10.07
N ARG A 50 -9.85 24.69 11.11
CA ARG A 50 -9.72 25.56 12.29
C ARG A 50 -8.79 26.74 12.10
N GLU A 51 -7.78 26.59 11.25
CA GLU A 51 -6.77 27.61 10.98
C GLU A 51 -6.67 27.88 9.48
N PRO A 52 -7.62 28.61 8.87
CA PRO A 52 -7.67 28.85 7.43
C PRO A 52 -6.42 29.55 6.86
N SER A 53 -5.65 30.24 7.70
CA SER A 53 -4.36 30.84 7.32
C SER A 53 -3.33 29.80 6.86
N LEU A 54 -3.46 28.54 7.28
CA LEU A 54 -2.57 27.45 6.90
C LEU A 54 -2.93 26.80 5.55
N LYS A 55 -4.02 27.24 4.91
CA LYS A 55 -4.58 26.59 3.72
C LYS A 55 -3.59 26.48 2.56
N GLN A 56 -2.75 27.50 2.34
CA GLN A 56 -1.76 27.47 1.27
C GLN A 56 -0.69 26.39 1.51
N ASP A 57 -0.11 26.34 2.71
CA ASP A 57 0.91 25.37 3.06
C ASP A 57 0.33 23.94 3.10
N ALA A 58 -0.90 23.79 3.58
CA ALA A 58 -1.60 22.51 3.56
C ALA A 58 -1.91 22.02 2.15
N ASN A 59 -2.21 22.91 1.19
CA ASN A 59 -2.38 22.53 -0.22
C ASN A 59 -1.07 22.04 -0.86
N LEU A 60 0.07 22.65 -0.50
CA LEU A 60 1.39 22.16 -0.92
C LEU A 60 1.65 20.77 -0.36
N LEU A 61 1.36 20.56 0.92
CA LEU A 61 1.47 19.24 1.55
C LEU A 61 0.54 18.23 0.90
N ALA A 62 -0.72 18.56 0.64
CA ALA A 62 -1.67 17.68 -0.05
C ALA A 62 -1.18 17.25 -1.45
N THR A 63 -0.52 18.16 -2.19
CA THR A 63 0.08 17.84 -3.49
C THR A 63 1.22 16.82 -3.36
N LEU A 64 2.05 16.95 -2.31
CA LEU A 64 3.08 15.97 -2.01
C LEU A 64 2.47 14.61 -1.64
N LEU A 65 1.46 14.61 -0.76
CA LEU A 65 0.75 13.40 -0.34
C LEU A 65 0.13 12.67 -1.52
N PHE A 66 -0.52 13.40 -2.44
CA PHE A 66 -1.09 12.79 -3.65
C PHE A 66 -0.05 12.01 -4.47
N ARG A 67 1.16 12.55 -4.65
CA ARG A 67 2.24 11.85 -5.37
C ARG A 67 2.71 10.61 -4.61
N GLN A 68 2.77 10.70 -3.28
CA GLN A 68 3.12 9.57 -2.42
C GLN A 68 2.08 8.45 -2.55
N GLU A 69 0.78 8.77 -2.52
CA GLU A 69 -0.30 7.79 -2.67
C GLU A 69 -0.26 7.09 -4.03
N GLU A 70 -0.07 7.84 -5.11
CA GLU A 70 0.02 7.26 -6.46
C GLU A 70 1.23 6.32 -6.59
N SER A 71 2.37 6.69 -5.98
CA SER A 71 3.56 5.84 -5.92
C SER A 71 3.28 4.52 -5.18
N MET A 72 2.68 4.58 -3.99
CA MET A 72 2.38 3.39 -3.18
C MET A 72 1.32 2.50 -3.84
N LYS A 73 0.30 3.10 -4.45
CA LYS A 73 -0.72 2.39 -5.23
C LYS A 73 -0.10 1.60 -6.38
N LYS A 74 0.88 2.18 -7.08
CA LYS A 74 1.62 1.48 -8.13
C LYS A 74 2.37 0.28 -7.55
N VAL A 75 3.12 0.45 -6.46
CA VAL A 75 3.86 -0.65 -5.81
C VAL A 75 2.92 -1.78 -5.38
N ALA A 76 1.80 -1.46 -4.75
CA ALA A 76 0.81 -2.45 -4.33
C ALA A 76 0.20 -3.20 -5.54
N SER A 77 -0.09 -2.49 -6.64
CA SER A 77 -0.58 -3.10 -7.89
C SER A 77 0.46 -4.04 -8.51
N ASP A 78 1.73 -3.63 -8.54
CA ASP A 78 2.84 -4.44 -9.06
C ASP A 78 2.99 -5.74 -8.24
N HIS A 79 2.89 -5.65 -6.90
CA HIS A 79 2.89 -6.82 -6.02
C HIS A 79 1.69 -7.75 -6.23
N HIS A 80 0.49 -7.18 -6.37
CA HIS A 80 -0.72 -7.98 -6.63
C HIS A 80 -0.58 -8.77 -7.94
N GLN A 81 -0.08 -8.13 -9.00
CA GLN A 81 0.16 -8.82 -10.28
C GLN A 81 1.20 -9.94 -10.16
N LEU A 82 2.28 -9.72 -9.40
CA LEU A 82 3.30 -10.73 -9.15
C LEU A 82 2.72 -11.95 -8.42
N ILE A 83 1.98 -11.73 -7.33
CA ILE A 83 1.33 -12.79 -6.56
C ILE A 83 0.34 -13.57 -7.44
N PHE A 84 -0.47 -12.86 -8.24
CA PHE A 84 -1.42 -13.50 -9.14
C PHE A 84 -0.73 -14.41 -10.17
N ASN A 85 0.39 -13.97 -10.73
CA ASN A 85 1.16 -14.77 -11.69
C ASN A 85 1.74 -16.04 -11.05
N GLU A 86 2.29 -15.92 -9.83
CA GLU A 86 2.82 -17.06 -9.07
C GLU A 86 1.72 -18.09 -8.76
N LEU A 87 0.56 -17.63 -8.28
CA LEU A 87 -0.58 -18.51 -8.01
C LEU A 87 -1.10 -19.20 -9.27
N SER A 88 -1.15 -18.47 -10.39
CA SER A 88 -1.57 -19.03 -11.68
C SER A 88 -0.61 -20.14 -12.16
N ALA A 89 0.70 -19.94 -11.99
CA ALA A 89 1.71 -20.95 -12.33
C ALA A 89 1.56 -22.22 -11.47
N ILE A 90 1.32 -22.07 -10.16
CA ILE A 90 1.05 -23.20 -9.26
C ILE A 90 -0.21 -23.96 -9.69
N GLY A 91 -1.28 -23.25 -10.05
CA GLY A 91 -2.52 -23.84 -10.55
C GLY A 91 -2.31 -24.65 -11.83
N LEU A 92 -1.55 -24.12 -12.78
CA LEU A 92 -1.19 -24.82 -14.02
C LEU A 92 -0.35 -26.08 -13.75
N ALA A 93 0.67 -25.97 -12.89
CA ALA A 93 1.50 -27.11 -12.51
C ALA A 93 0.68 -28.21 -11.83
N SER A 94 -0.25 -27.84 -10.95
CA SER A 94 -1.16 -28.78 -10.27
C SER A 94 -2.06 -29.50 -11.28
N LYS A 95 -2.62 -28.77 -12.25
CA LYS A 95 -3.45 -29.33 -13.31
C LYS A 95 -2.67 -30.29 -14.21
N ALA A 96 -1.44 -29.94 -14.60
CA ALA A 96 -0.58 -30.80 -15.40
C ALA A 96 -0.24 -32.12 -14.67
N LYS A 97 0.08 -32.05 -13.37
CA LYS A 97 0.30 -33.23 -12.52
C LYS A 97 -0.93 -34.14 -12.44
N GLN A 98 -2.12 -33.55 -12.30
CA GLN A 98 -3.37 -34.32 -12.28
C GLN A 98 -3.61 -35.05 -13.60
N ILE A 99 -3.41 -34.37 -14.74
CA ILE A 99 -3.56 -34.98 -16.07
C ILE A 99 -2.58 -36.14 -16.22
N TYR A 100 -1.29 -35.92 -15.92
CA TYR A 100 -0.28 -36.96 -16.00
C TYR A 100 -0.64 -38.20 -15.17
N ASN A 101 -1.03 -38.01 -13.90
CA ASN A 101 -1.43 -39.10 -13.03
C ASN A 101 -2.69 -39.84 -13.51
N SER A 102 -3.62 -39.15 -14.17
CA SER A 102 -4.84 -39.75 -14.74
C SER A 102 -4.61 -40.55 -16.02
N VAL A 103 -3.53 -40.24 -16.74
CA VAL A 103 -3.10 -40.96 -17.94
C VAL A 103 -2.24 -42.16 -17.55
N SER A 104 -1.27 -41.98 -16.64
CA SER A 104 -0.43 -43.09 -16.18
C SER A 104 -1.21 -44.17 -15.43
N SER A 105 -2.27 -43.82 -14.70
CA SER A 105 -3.14 -44.81 -14.03
C SER A 105 -4.05 -45.61 -14.97
N LYS A 106 -4.05 -45.30 -16.28
CA LYS A 106 -4.76 -46.10 -17.31
C LYS A 106 -3.83 -46.98 -18.13
N GLU A 107 -2.52 -46.76 -18.05
CA GLU A 107 -1.49 -47.53 -18.77
C GLU A 107 -0.87 -48.64 -17.91
N PHE A 108 -1.29 -48.77 -16.65
CA PHE A 108 -0.96 -49.86 -15.71
C PHE A 108 -2.25 -50.40 -15.07
#